data_AF-A0A3P3YHA5-F1
#
_entry.id   AF-A0A3P3YHA5-F1
#
_cell.length_a   1.000
_cell.length_b   1.000
_cell.length_c   1.000
_cell.angle_alpha   90.00
_cell.angle_beta   90.00
_cell.angle_gamma   90.00
#
_symmetry.space_group_name_H-M   'P 1'
#
loop_
_entity.id
_entity.type
_entity.pdbx_description
1 polymer ?
#
loop_
_entity_poly.entity_id
_entity_poly.type
_entity_poly.pdbx_seq_one_letter_code
_entity_poly.pdbx_strand_id
1 'polypeptide(L)'
;MAPYDADFEDDSVASLRCRMITQADLDAAKSAIKAQRNLPKMPDHLSVLRCIEHYWFNLLRQPSRTRARAGRDAVLHILQKESTHAARRVRNLALESQRTGDVNESGQGRHAKRNRIIDIEFVRADCTAMLDDRRRTSVRQFHEWLNQHLEHHGSQMVTERTSRKSLTIDLGFRRHSRKKGVYYDGHDREDVQQYLHDMYIPALEWVDSRCRKYDGDTMEVEFQRENISLPEIRKFFHDESIFYTDDAEKHYYARDGDQVLRKKSLSRCLHVSDMISEDCGFLDLQKALSSSGYEQLQRAGTLPANTKSRGIIRPGKNADGWWDHEQLVDQVIHFMDLFEIAYPGEIVCLFFDCSTNHAAFAKDALVVNRMNINPGGKQSVMRDAPFVHKCRGICHLTSKYTCLR
;
A
#
# COMPACT_ATOMS: atom_id res chain seq x y z
N MET A 1 -2.72 -37.55 70.72
CA MET A 1 -4.01 -38.23 70.55
C MET A 1 -4.77 -37.56 69.42
N ALA A 2 -4.75 -38.17 68.23
CA ALA A 2 -5.98 -38.36 67.43
C ALA A 2 -6.72 -39.60 68.03
N PRO A 3 -7.95 -40.01 67.63
CA PRO A 3 -8.76 -39.66 66.45
C PRO A 3 -10.15 -39.08 66.88
N TYR A 4 -11.27 -39.04 66.12
CA TYR A 4 -11.62 -39.66 64.82
C TYR A 4 -12.68 -38.86 64.03
N ASP A 5 -12.36 -38.60 62.76
CA ASP A 5 -13.12 -38.56 61.51
C ASP A 5 -14.66 -38.75 61.48
N ALA A 6 -15.27 -38.01 60.56
CA ALA A 6 -16.41 -38.45 59.74
C ALA A 6 -16.34 -37.75 58.37
N ASP A 7 -15.79 -38.45 57.37
CA ASP A 7 -15.75 -38.02 55.96
C ASP A 7 -17.14 -37.99 55.31
N PHE A 8 -17.27 -37.25 54.20
CA PHE A 8 -17.64 -37.86 52.89
C PHE A 8 -17.45 -36.84 51.74
N GLU A 9 -16.47 -37.16 50.88
CA GLU A 9 -16.34 -36.93 49.41
C GLU A 9 -16.85 -35.58 48.83
N ASP A 10 -15.97 -34.68 48.39
CA ASP A 10 -15.36 -34.63 47.04
C ASP A 10 -16.37 -34.75 45.89
N ASP A 11 -16.56 -33.64 45.16
CA ASP A 11 -16.85 -33.73 43.73
C ASP A 11 -16.24 -32.53 42.96
N SER A 12 -14.91 -32.62 42.78
CA SER A 12 -14.18 -32.03 41.65
C SER A 12 -13.87 -30.52 41.64
N VAL A 13 -12.57 -30.22 41.69
CA VAL A 13 -11.99 -29.02 41.07
C VAL A 13 -12.03 -29.18 39.54
N ALA A 14 -13.21 -29.02 38.94
CA ALA A 14 -13.40 -29.12 37.50
C ALA A 14 -13.48 -27.75 36.82
N SER A 15 -12.52 -27.49 35.91
CA SER A 15 -12.58 -26.42 34.90
C SER A 15 -12.49 -24.96 35.36
N LEU A 16 -11.39 -24.61 36.03
CA LEU A 16 -10.71 -23.31 35.79
C LEU A 16 -9.97 -23.35 34.43
N ARG A 17 -10.69 -23.66 33.34
CA ARG A 17 -10.17 -23.50 31.98
C ARG A 17 -10.31 -22.04 31.56
N CYS A 18 -9.20 -21.44 31.16
CA CYS A 18 -9.19 -20.11 30.56
C CYS A 18 -10.06 -20.13 29.30
N ARG A 19 -11.29 -19.58 29.38
CA ARG A 19 -12.21 -19.53 28.25
C ARG A 19 -11.70 -18.47 27.28
N MET A 20 -11.24 -18.88 26.11
CA MET A 20 -10.98 -17.92 25.03
C MET A 20 -12.28 -17.16 24.73
N ILE A 21 -12.20 -15.83 24.72
CA ILE A 21 -13.31 -14.96 24.33
C ILE A 21 -13.63 -15.29 22.87
N THR A 22 -14.80 -15.85 22.60
CA THR A 22 -15.20 -16.17 21.24
C THR A 22 -15.59 -14.89 20.50
N GLN A 23 -15.58 -14.92 19.16
CA GLN A 23 -16.08 -13.80 18.36
C GLN A 23 -17.56 -13.47 18.72
N ALA A 24 -18.36 -14.48 19.08
CA ALA A 24 -19.73 -14.30 19.55
C ALA A 24 -19.80 -13.57 20.92
N ASP A 25 -18.91 -13.90 21.87
CA ASP A 25 -18.80 -13.15 23.14
C ASP A 25 -18.36 -11.71 22.91
N LEU A 26 -17.42 -11.51 21.98
CA LEU A 26 -16.92 -10.19 21.61
C LEU A 26 -17.99 -9.35 20.91
N ASP A 27 -18.83 -9.95 20.07
CA ASP A 27 -19.91 -9.28 19.35
C ASP A 27 -21.17 -9.10 20.22
N ALA A 28 -21.41 -9.97 21.20
CA ALA A 28 -22.37 -9.74 22.28
C ALA A 28 -21.93 -8.58 23.17
N ALA A 29 -20.65 -8.51 23.56
CA ALA A 29 -20.07 -7.39 24.31
C ALA A 29 -20.12 -6.09 23.50
N LYS A 30 -19.75 -6.11 22.21
CA LYS A 30 -19.91 -4.94 21.31
C LYS A 30 -21.37 -4.55 21.15
N SER A 31 -22.31 -5.49 21.09
CA SER A 31 -23.74 -5.21 21.00
C SER A 31 -24.29 -4.61 22.29
N ALA A 32 -23.84 -5.09 23.46
CA ALA A 32 -24.17 -4.50 24.77
C ALA A 32 -23.57 -3.09 24.91
N ILE A 33 -22.32 -2.88 24.48
CA ILE A 33 -21.65 -1.57 24.45
C ILE A 33 -22.32 -0.62 23.43
N LYS A 34 -22.78 -1.14 22.29
CA LYS A 34 -23.53 -0.39 21.27
C LYS A 34 -24.94 -0.04 21.75
N ALA A 35 -25.60 -0.94 22.48
CA ALA A 35 -26.86 -0.66 23.17
C ALA A 35 -26.69 0.38 24.29
N GLN A 36 -25.58 0.35 25.04
CA GLN A 36 -25.23 1.38 26.02
C GLN A 36 -24.86 2.72 25.37
N ARG A 37 -24.17 2.73 24.22
CA ARG A 37 -23.83 3.95 23.46
C ARG A 37 -25.00 4.53 22.68
N ASN A 38 -25.98 3.71 22.30
CA ASN A 38 -27.25 4.12 21.67
C ASN A 38 -28.37 4.33 22.70
N LEU A 39 -28.07 4.34 24.00
CA LEU A 39 -28.98 4.95 24.97
C LEU A 39 -29.20 6.41 24.57
N PRO A 40 -30.45 6.89 24.45
CA PRO A 40 -30.68 8.30 24.24
C PRO A 40 -29.99 9.10 25.33
N LYS A 41 -29.05 9.98 24.94
CA LYS A 41 -28.90 11.25 25.67
C LYS A 41 -30.32 11.80 25.80
N MET A 42 -30.67 12.28 27.01
CA MET A 42 -32.02 12.77 27.39
C MET A 42 -32.87 13.07 26.15
N PRO A 43 -34.02 12.38 25.93
CA PRO A 43 -34.92 12.81 24.86
C PRO A 43 -35.21 14.30 25.06
N ASP A 44 -35.48 14.95 23.92
CA ASP A 44 -35.60 16.40 23.69
C ASP A 44 -35.79 17.34 24.89
N HIS A 45 -35.42 18.61 24.70
CA HIS A 45 -35.58 19.66 25.72
C HIS A 45 -36.97 19.64 26.40
N LEU A 46 -38.03 19.35 25.63
CA LEU A 46 -39.40 19.10 26.08
C LEU A 46 -39.54 17.97 27.12
N SER A 47 -38.94 16.81 26.90
CA SER A 47 -38.99 15.68 27.84
C SER A 47 -38.25 15.99 29.15
N VAL A 48 -37.18 16.79 29.10
CA VAL A 48 -36.47 17.29 30.30
C VAL A 48 -37.37 18.24 31.09
N LEU A 49 -38.02 19.20 30.41
CA LEU A 49 -38.99 20.11 31.03
C LEU A 49 -40.16 19.36 31.68
N ARG A 50 -40.76 18.39 30.98
CA ARG A 50 -41.84 17.53 31.52
C ARG A 50 -41.40 16.74 32.76
N CYS A 51 -40.16 16.26 32.80
CA CYS A 51 -39.61 15.63 34.01
C CYS A 51 -39.47 16.62 35.18
N ILE A 52 -39.10 17.87 34.91
CA ILE A 52 -38.96 18.93 35.94
C ILE A 52 -40.34 19.37 36.45
N GLU A 53 -41.30 19.56 35.56
CA GLU A 53 -42.71 19.86 35.88
C GLU A 53 -43.32 18.75 36.76
N HIS A 54 -43.22 17.49 36.33
CA HIS A 54 -43.76 16.36 37.10
C HIS A 54 -43.00 16.14 38.43
N TYR A 55 -41.72 16.50 38.51
CA TYR A 55 -40.96 16.51 39.76
C TYR A 55 -41.51 17.53 40.76
N TRP A 56 -41.77 18.76 40.31
CA TRP A 56 -42.37 19.80 41.15
C TRP A 56 -43.80 19.47 41.55
N PHE A 57 -44.63 18.98 40.62
CA PHE A 57 -45.99 18.52 40.88
C PHE A 57 -46.05 17.46 41.99
N ASN A 58 -45.15 16.46 41.93
CA ASN A 58 -45.05 15.41 42.94
C ASN A 58 -44.68 15.95 44.33
N LEU A 59 -43.87 17.00 44.43
CA LEU A 59 -43.47 17.61 45.70
C LEU A 59 -44.55 18.54 46.27
N LEU A 60 -45.23 19.31 45.42
CA LEU A 60 -46.30 20.21 45.83
C LEU A 60 -47.55 19.45 46.30
N ARG A 61 -47.88 18.33 45.64
CA ARG A 61 -49.09 17.55 45.93
C ARG A 61 -48.92 16.54 47.08
N GLN A 62 -47.69 16.16 47.43
CA GLN A 62 -47.41 15.20 48.50
C GLN A 62 -46.18 15.64 49.33
N PRO A 63 -46.34 16.54 50.32
CA PRO A 63 -45.22 17.11 51.09
C PRO A 63 -44.43 16.10 51.93
N SER A 64 -44.95 14.88 52.14
CA SER A 64 -44.22 13.77 52.76
C SER A 64 -43.26 13.04 51.81
N ARG A 65 -43.26 13.32 50.49
CA ARG A 65 -42.31 12.71 49.55
C ARG A 65 -40.94 13.36 49.64
N THR A 66 -39.91 12.52 49.78
CA THR A 66 -38.52 12.98 49.67
C THR A 66 -38.22 13.41 48.23
N ARG A 67 -37.42 14.47 48.05
CA ARG A 67 -36.93 14.93 46.74
C ARG A 67 -36.34 13.78 45.91
N ALA A 68 -35.62 12.86 46.56
CA ALA A 68 -35.02 11.69 45.91
C ALA A 68 -36.01 10.64 45.39
N ARG A 69 -37.24 10.58 45.92
CA ARG A 69 -38.33 9.73 45.41
C ARG A 69 -39.08 10.45 44.29
N ALA A 70 -39.49 11.69 44.50
CA ALA A 70 -40.17 12.51 43.49
C ALA A 70 -39.39 12.60 42.15
N GLY A 71 -38.06 12.71 42.21
CA GLY A 71 -37.21 12.74 41.02
C GLY A 71 -37.04 11.39 40.31
N ARG A 72 -37.21 10.26 41.03
CA ARG A 72 -37.28 8.93 40.43
C ARG A 72 -38.64 8.69 39.78
N ASP A 73 -39.70 9.04 40.48
CA ASP A 73 -41.09 8.88 40.00
C ASP A 73 -41.33 9.70 38.72
N ALA A 74 -40.83 10.94 38.64
CA ALA A 74 -40.95 11.78 37.45
C ALA A 74 -40.23 11.20 36.22
N VAL A 75 -39.02 10.66 36.42
CA VAL A 75 -38.25 9.99 35.35
C VAL A 75 -38.91 8.67 34.94
N LEU A 76 -39.41 7.88 35.89
CA LEU A 76 -40.11 6.64 35.60
C LEU A 76 -41.43 6.89 34.85
N HIS A 77 -42.18 7.93 35.21
CA HIS A 77 -43.45 8.26 34.57
C HIS A 77 -43.28 8.83 33.16
N ILE A 78 -42.37 9.80 32.98
CA ILE A 78 -42.21 10.52 31.70
C ILE A 78 -41.31 9.75 30.72
N LEU A 79 -40.27 9.06 31.20
CA LEU A 79 -39.29 8.35 30.35
C LEU A 79 -39.46 6.82 30.37
N GLN A 80 -40.46 6.29 31.08
CA GLN A 80 -40.77 4.86 31.20
C GLN A 80 -39.55 3.99 31.56
N LYS A 81 -38.63 4.56 32.35
CA LYS A 81 -37.34 3.95 32.65
C LYS A 81 -36.84 4.29 34.05
N GLU A 82 -36.33 3.30 34.76
CA GLU A 82 -35.57 3.54 35.98
C GLU A 82 -34.14 4.03 35.68
N SER A 83 -33.80 5.21 36.18
CA SER A 83 -32.43 5.73 36.12
C SER A 83 -32.14 6.66 37.29
N THR A 84 -31.30 6.20 38.21
CA THR A 84 -30.79 7.00 39.34
C THR A 84 -29.99 8.23 38.87
N HIS A 85 -29.26 8.10 37.76
CA HIS A 85 -28.51 9.19 37.14
C HIS A 85 -29.45 10.26 36.55
N ALA A 86 -30.45 9.87 35.75
CA ALA A 86 -31.42 10.83 35.21
C ALA A 86 -32.25 11.50 36.33
N ALA A 87 -32.70 10.73 37.33
CA ALA A 87 -33.41 11.25 38.50
C ALA A 87 -32.58 12.24 39.34
N ARG A 88 -31.25 12.09 39.37
CA ARG A 88 -30.34 13.09 39.95
C ARG A 88 -30.22 14.33 39.05
N ARG A 89 -30.08 14.14 37.73
CA ARG A 89 -30.00 15.26 36.76
C ARG A 89 -31.26 16.13 36.76
N VAL A 90 -32.46 15.52 36.75
CA VAL A 90 -33.74 16.25 36.84
C VAL A 90 -33.84 17.07 38.12
N ARG A 91 -33.46 16.51 39.28
CA ARG A 91 -33.43 17.25 40.55
C ARG A 91 -32.48 18.43 40.53
N ASN A 92 -31.29 18.26 39.95
CA ASN A 92 -30.32 19.33 39.85
C ASN A 92 -30.82 20.46 38.92
N LEU A 93 -31.32 20.11 37.73
CA LEU A 93 -31.89 21.08 36.78
C LEU A 93 -33.11 21.80 37.32
N ALA A 94 -33.98 21.12 38.09
CA ALA A 94 -35.12 21.75 38.76
C ALA A 94 -34.68 22.78 39.81
N LEU A 95 -33.66 22.45 40.62
CA LEU A 95 -33.09 23.37 41.62
C LEU A 95 -32.31 24.52 40.96
N GLU A 96 -31.70 24.28 39.80
CA GLU A 96 -31.04 25.30 38.99
C GLU A 96 -32.08 26.27 38.40
N SER A 97 -33.13 25.76 37.77
CA SER A 97 -34.20 26.60 37.19
C SER A 97 -34.95 27.42 38.23
N GLN A 98 -35.07 26.94 39.47
CA GLN A 98 -35.61 27.74 40.59
C GLN A 98 -34.70 28.94 40.93
N ARG A 99 -33.40 28.88 40.63
CA ARG A 99 -32.42 29.94 40.91
C ARG A 99 -32.20 30.89 39.72
N THR A 100 -32.24 30.37 38.50
CA THR A 100 -31.92 31.11 37.27
C THR A 100 -33.15 31.57 36.49
N GLY A 101 -34.31 30.95 36.72
CA GLY A 101 -35.51 31.13 35.89
C GLY A 101 -35.51 30.30 34.59
N ASP A 102 -34.44 29.57 34.29
CA ASP A 102 -34.27 28.84 33.01
C ASP A 102 -33.53 27.49 33.19
N VAL A 103 -33.77 26.54 32.28
CA VAL A 103 -33.18 25.19 32.28
C VAL A 103 -32.04 25.13 31.26
N ASN A 104 -30.83 25.49 31.71
CA ASN A 104 -29.65 25.56 30.85
C ASN A 104 -29.37 24.25 30.07
N GLU A 105 -29.24 24.35 28.74
CA GLU A 105 -28.69 23.25 27.94
C GLU A 105 -27.21 23.02 28.28
N SER A 106 -26.83 21.75 28.52
CA SER A 106 -25.48 21.42 28.97
C SER A 106 -24.42 21.67 27.90
N GLY A 107 -23.53 22.65 28.12
CA GLY A 107 -22.39 22.97 27.23
C GLY A 107 -21.29 21.91 27.11
N GLN A 108 -21.46 20.70 27.66
CA GLN A 108 -20.47 19.62 27.60
C GLN A 108 -20.18 19.21 26.14
N GLY A 109 -18.94 19.44 25.72
CA GLY A 109 -18.45 19.19 24.35
C GLY A 109 -18.04 20.46 23.60
N ARG A 110 -18.45 21.65 24.06
CA ARG A 110 -17.97 22.94 23.53
C ARG A 110 -16.70 23.36 24.26
N HIS A 111 -15.57 22.72 23.95
CA HIS A 111 -14.27 23.34 24.26
C HIS A 111 -14.23 24.73 23.61
N ALA A 112 -13.71 25.73 24.33
CA ALA A 112 -13.34 27.00 23.71
C ALA A 112 -12.45 26.69 22.51
N LYS A 113 -12.85 27.13 21.30
CA LYS A 113 -12.04 26.95 20.10
C LYS A 113 -10.73 27.67 20.35
N ARG A 114 -9.63 26.93 20.51
CA ARG A 114 -8.30 27.52 20.33
C ARG A 114 -8.27 28.03 18.89
N ASN A 115 -8.12 29.35 18.70
CA ASN A 115 -7.97 29.93 17.37
C ASN A 115 -6.87 29.15 16.65
N ARG A 116 -7.19 28.54 15.52
CA ARG A 116 -6.18 27.80 14.74
C ARG A 116 -5.33 28.84 14.03
N ILE A 117 -4.10 28.48 13.70
CA ILE A 117 -3.19 29.42 13.04
C ILE A 117 -3.72 29.90 11.67
N ILE A 118 -4.56 29.09 11.02
CA ILE A 118 -5.26 29.40 9.76
C ILE A 118 -6.56 30.22 9.93
N ASP A 119 -6.99 30.43 11.17
CA ASP A 119 -8.08 31.36 11.50
C ASP A 119 -7.53 32.80 11.71
N ILE A 120 -6.20 32.99 11.68
CA ILE A 120 -5.55 34.30 11.67
C ILE A 120 -5.65 34.90 10.27
N GLU A 121 -6.14 36.13 10.16
CA GLU A 121 -6.53 36.76 8.89
C GLU A 121 -5.38 36.87 7.88
N PHE A 122 -4.21 37.39 8.29
CA PHE A 122 -3.06 37.50 7.38
C PHE A 122 -2.54 36.12 6.93
N VAL A 123 -2.38 35.17 7.86
CA VAL A 123 -1.94 33.80 7.55
C VAL A 123 -2.90 33.15 6.54
N ARG A 124 -4.21 33.37 6.70
CA ARG A 124 -5.24 32.86 5.79
C ARG A 124 -5.16 33.53 4.42
N ALA A 125 -4.96 34.85 4.37
CA ALA A 125 -4.79 35.60 3.13
C ALA A 125 -3.55 35.13 2.35
N ASP A 126 -2.39 35.04 3.02
CA ASP A 126 -1.12 34.64 2.41
C ASP A 126 -1.13 33.16 1.97
N CYS A 127 -1.72 32.27 2.78
CA CYS A 127 -1.99 30.90 2.36
C CYS A 127 -2.86 30.85 1.10
N THR A 128 -3.87 31.71 1.01
CA THR A 128 -4.79 31.74 -0.14
C THR A 128 -4.09 32.28 -1.38
N ALA A 129 -3.33 33.38 -1.26
CA ALA A 129 -2.55 33.97 -2.35
C ALA A 129 -1.51 33.00 -2.92
N MET A 130 -0.75 32.30 -2.06
CA MET A 130 0.21 31.28 -2.51
C MET A 130 -0.47 30.12 -3.26
N LEU A 131 -1.63 29.69 -2.76
CA LEU A 131 -2.39 28.59 -3.38
C LEU A 131 -3.09 29.01 -4.68
N ASP A 132 -3.50 30.26 -4.81
CA ASP A 132 -4.10 30.82 -6.03
C ASP A 132 -3.06 30.99 -7.15
N ASP A 133 -1.83 31.41 -6.83
CA ASP A 133 -0.69 31.43 -7.75
C ASP A 133 -0.34 30.02 -8.25
N ARG A 134 -0.12 29.08 -7.31
CA ARG A 134 0.33 27.72 -7.67
C ARG A 134 -0.76 26.84 -8.27
N ARG A 135 -2.04 27.09 -7.95
CA ARG A 135 -3.26 26.29 -8.29
C ARG A 135 -3.26 24.83 -7.84
N ARG A 136 -2.11 24.29 -7.44
CA ARG A 136 -1.93 22.93 -6.91
C ARG A 136 -0.80 22.90 -5.89
N THR A 137 -0.87 21.96 -4.96
CA THR A 137 0.22 21.70 -4.01
C THR A 137 0.20 20.24 -3.55
N SER A 138 1.28 19.78 -2.93
CA SER A 138 1.24 18.60 -2.05
C SER A 138 1.18 19.01 -0.59
N VAL A 139 0.77 18.09 0.30
CA VAL A 139 0.72 18.38 1.74
C VAL A 139 2.11 18.77 2.25
N ARG A 140 3.17 18.10 1.75
CA ARG A 140 4.56 18.40 2.12
C ARG A 140 4.96 19.80 1.69
N GLN A 141 4.71 20.18 0.43
CA GLN A 141 5.01 21.52 -0.09
C GLN A 141 4.25 22.63 0.65
N PHE A 142 2.96 22.40 0.95
CA PHE A 142 2.16 23.34 1.74
C PHE A 142 2.68 23.45 3.19
N HIS A 143 3.08 22.33 3.80
CA HIS A 143 3.62 22.27 5.16
C HIS A 143 4.99 22.96 5.28
N GLU A 144 5.91 22.70 4.34
CA GLU A 144 7.22 23.34 4.23
C GLU A 144 7.07 24.86 4.11
N TRP A 145 6.25 25.32 3.15
CA TRP A 145 6.00 26.76 2.94
C TRP A 145 5.30 27.42 4.14
N LEU A 146 4.27 26.78 4.70
CA LEU A 146 3.52 27.33 5.83
C LEU A 146 4.43 27.49 7.04
N ASN A 147 5.29 26.51 7.35
CA ASN A 147 6.21 26.63 8.47
C ASN A 147 7.30 27.70 8.26
N GLN A 148 7.84 27.85 7.04
CA GLN A 148 8.77 28.95 6.71
C GLN A 148 8.10 30.33 6.87
N HIS A 149 6.85 30.47 6.41
CA HIS A 149 6.09 31.70 6.56
C HIS A 149 5.78 32.00 8.04
N LEU A 150 5.34 31.01 8.82
CA LEU A 150 5.10 31.16 10.25
C LEU A 150 6.38 31.52 11.03
N GLU A 151 7.50 30.90 10.70
CA GLU A 151 8.82 31.22 11.29
C GLU A 151 9.22 32.68 11.02
N HIS A 152 9.05 33.17 9.78
CA HIS A 152 9.29 34.57 9.42
C HIS A 152 8.41 35.55 10.22
N HIS A 153 7.17 35.16 10.55
CA HIS A 153 6.26 35.93 11.40
C HIS A 153 6.34 35.58 12.90
N GLY A 154 7.43 34.96 13.36
CA GLY A 154 7.67 34.67 14.78
C GLY A 154 6.63 33.75 15.44
N SER A 155 5.91 32.97 14.63
CA SER A 155 4.76 32.16 15.04
C SER A 155 5.14 30.68 15.19
N GLN A 156 4.40 29.96 16.05
CA GLN A 156 4.69 28.55 16.31
C GLN A 156 4.46 27.68 15.06
N MET A 157 5.49 26.92 14.67
CA MET A 157 5.40 25.92 13.59
C MET A 157 4.28 24.90 13.84
N VAL A 158 3.61 24.47 12.78
CA VAL A 158 2.56 23.46 12.82
C VAL A 158 3.07 22.09 12.38
N THR A 159 2.35 21.02 12.77
CA THR A 159 2.61 19.67 12.26
C THR A 159 2.09 19.48 10.84
N GLU A 160 2.61 18.49 10.11
CA GLU A 160 2.08 18.11 8.80
C GLU A 160 0.59 17.72 8.87
N ARG A 161 0.15 17.10 9.97
CA ARG A 161 -1.28 16.76 10.21
C ARG A 161 -2.16 18.00 10.34
N THR A 162 -1.67 19.05 11.00
CA THR A 162 -2.36 20.34 11.08
C THR A 162 -2.39 21.01 9.70
N SER A 163 -1.25 21.04 9.00
CA SER A 163 -1.12 21.60 7.65
C SER A 163 -2.10 20.95 6.66
N ARG A 164 -2.22 19.61 6.70
CA ARG A 164 -3.18 18.83 5.91
C ARG A 164 -4.63 19.20 6.22
N LYS A 165 -4.98 19.44 7.50
CA LYS A 165 -6.32 19.88 7.90
C LYS A 165 -6.62 21.29 7.41
N SER A 166 -5.68 22.23 7.57
CA SER A 166 -5.83 23.60 7.07
C SER A 166 -6.08 23.60 5.57
N LEU A 167 -5.27 22.83 4.81
CA LEU A 167 -5.40 22.70 3.37
C LEU A 167 -6.77 22.15 2.95
N THR A 168 -7.26 21.07 3.58
CA THR A 168 -8.49 20.38 3.14
C THR A 168 -9.79 20.93 3.72
N ILE A 169 -9.80 21.32 4.99
CA ILE A 169 -11.00 21.75 5.70
C ILE A 169 -11.18 23.26 5.59
N ASP A 170 -10.09 24.02 5.74
CA ASP A 170 -10.17 25.47 5.94
C ASP A 170 -9.95 26.27 4.65
N LEU A 171 -9.15 25.73 3.70
CA LEU A 171 -8.83 26.33 2.40
C LEU A 171 -9.54 25.64 1.21
N GLY A 172 -10.26 24.54 1.46
CA GLY A 172 -11.14 23.89 0.48
C GLY A 172 -10.46 23.03 -0.60
N PHE A 173 -9.18 22.66 -0.43
CA PHE A 173 -8.46 21.84 -1.40
C PHE A 173 -8.77 20.35 -1.21
N ARG A 174 -9.12 19.62 -2.28
CA ARG A 174 -9.34 18.17 -2.23
C ARG A 174 -8.17 17.40 -2.83
N ARG A 175 -7.96 16.16 -2.35
CA ARG A 175 -6.98 15.23 -2.92
C ARG A 175 -7.54 14.63 -4.21
N HIS A 176 -7.02 15.05 -5.35
CA HIS A 176 -7.28 14.44 -6.64
C HIS A 176 -6.32 13.28 -6.89
N SER A 177 -6.75 12.28 -7.65
CA SER A 177 -5.93 11.12 -8.03
C SER A 177 -5.89 10.99 -9.55
N ARG A 178 -4.68 10.90 -10.12
CA ARG A 178 -4.51 10.66 -11.54
C ARG A 178 -4.73 9.17 -11.84
N LYS A 179 -5.87 8.85 -12.47
CA LYS A 179 -6.03 7.56 -13.16
C LYS A 179 -5.29 7.62 -14.51
N LYS A 180 -4.31 6.74 -14.74
CA LYS A 180 -3.93 6.37 -16.12
C LYS A 180 -5.08 5.52 -16.70
N GLY A 181 -5.14 5.37 -18.02
CA GLY A 181 -6.15 4.54 -18.67
C GLY A 181 -6.13 3.11 -18.15
N VAL A 182 -7.29 2.45 -18.17
CA VAL A 182 -7.41 1.04 -17.79
C VAL A 182 -6.73 0.21 -18.87
N TYR A 183 -5.65 -0.49 -18.51
CA TYR A 183 -5.18 -1.63 -19.30
C TYR A 183 -6.18 -2.75 -19.07
N TYR A 184 -6.86 -3.19 -20.13
CA TYR A 184 -7.71 -4.37 -20.09
C TYR A 184 -6.80 -5.57 -20.19
N ASP A 185 -6.50 -6.12 -19.02
CA ASP A 185 -5.55 -7.19 -18.88
C ASP A 185 -6.15 -8.49 -19.44
N GLY A 186 -5.46 -9.09 -20.42
CA GLY A 186 -5.98 -10.20 -21.20
C GLY A 186 -5.91 -11.55 -20.50
N HIS A 187 -5.47 -11.60 -19.24
CA HIS A 187 -5.22 -12.82 -18.48
C HIS A 187 -6.43 -13.76 -18.41
N ASP A 188 -7.65 -13.23 -18.28
CA ASP A 188 -8.87 -14.05 -18.13
C ASP A 188 -9.38 -14.68 -19.45
N ARG A 189 -8.67 -14.49 -20.57
CA ARG A 189 -9.02 -15.16 -21.83
C ARG A 189 -8.77 -16.65 -21.74
N GLU A 190 -9.69 -17.44 -22.29
CA GLU A 190 -9.62 -18.91 -22.32
C GLU A 190 -8.30 -19.44 -22.90
N ASP A 191 -7.79 -18.84 -24.00
CA ASP A 191 -6.52 -19.26 -24.61
C ASP A 191 -5.28 -18.91 -23.76
N VAL A 192 -5.35 -17.83 -22.98
CA VAL A 192 -4.29 -17.43 -22.04
C VAL A 192 -4.32 -18.30 -20.79
N GLN A 193 -5.51 -18.57 -20.24
CA GLN A 193 -5.70 -19.49 -19.12
C GLN A 193 -5.28 -20.92 -19.48
N GLN A 194 -5.61 -21.38 -20.69
CA GLN A 194 -5.16 -22.69 -21.15
C GLN A 194 -3.62 -22.75 -21.23
N TYR A 195 -2.96 -21.76 -21.84
CA TYR A 195 -1.50 -21.72 -21.86
C TYR A 195 -0.89 -21.64 -20.44
N LEU A 196 -1.51 -20.87 -19.55
CA LEU A 196 -1.07 -20.74 -18.16
C LEU A 196 -1.07 -22.10 -17.44
N HIS A 197 -2.17 -22.85 -17.52
CA HIS A 197 -2.33 -24.12 -16.82
C HIS A 197 -1.68 -25.31 -17.52
N ASP A 198 -1.77 -25.43 -18.85
CA ASP A 198 -1.26 -26.60 -19.59
C ASP A 198 0.26 -26.52 -19.81
N MET A 199 0.86 -25.32 -19.85
CA MET A 199 2.25 -25.10 -20.25
C MET A 199 3.08 -24.32 -19.23
N TYR A 200 2.62 -23.15 -18.79
CA TYR A 200 3.46 -22.24 -17.99
C TYR A 200 3.65 -22.71 -16.56
N ILE A 201 2.58 -23.11 -15.85
CA ILE A 201 2.66 -23.62 -14.48
C ILE A 201 3.53 -24.89 -14.41
N PRO A 202 3.34 -25.94 -15.23
CA PRO A 202 4.22 -27.12 -15.22
C PRO A 202 5.69 -26.80 -15.52
N ALA A 203 5.96 -25.83 -16.40
CA ALA A 203 7.33 -25.40 -16.67
C ALA A 203 7.95 -24.64 -15.48
N LEU A 204 7.16 -23.82 -14.77
CA LEU A 204 7.59 -23.13 -13.57
C LEU A 204 7.83 -24.10 -12.40
N GLU A 205 6.95 -25.09 -12.20
CA GLU A 205 7.14 -26.17 -11.23
C GLU A 205 8.41 -26.98 -11.49
N TRP A 206 8.72 -27.28 -12.76
CA TRP A 206 9.97 -27.93 -13.14
C TRP A 206 11.21 -27.07 -12.81
N VAL A 207 11.15 -25.76 -13.04
CA VAL A 207 12.22 -24.82 -12.63
C VAL A 207 12.36 -24.80 -11.11
N ASP A 208 11.25 -24.63 -10.39
CA ASP A 208 11.22 -24.49 -8.92
C ASP A 208 11.66 -25.76 -8.19
N SER A 209 11.48 -26.95 -8.77
CA SER A 209 12.03 -28.21 -8.23
C SER A 209 13.57 -28.23 -8.12
N ARG A 210 14.25 -27.32 -8.83
CA ARG A 210 15.72 -27.18 -8.89
C ARG A 210 16.26 -25.86 -8.35
N CYS A 211 15.38 -24.98 -7.87
CA CYS A 211 15.77 -23.72 -7.21
C CYS A 211 16.10 -23.93 -5.73
N ARG A 212 16.84 -22.99 -5.13
CA ARG A 212 16.88 -22.85 -3.67
C ARG A 212 15.50 -22.39 -3.17
N LYS A 213 15.13 -22.87 -1.98
CA LYS A 213 13.98 -22.42 -1.22
C LYS A 213 14.48 -21.71 0.04
N TYR A 214 13.73 -20.72 0.50
CA TYR A 214 14.03 -19.90 1.66
C TYR A 214 12.82 -19.97 2.60
N ASP A 215 13.05 -20.17 3.89
CA ASP A 215 11.98 -20.25 4.89
C ASP A 215 12.36 -19.52 6.19
N GLY A 216 11.37 -19.28 7.04
CA GLY A 216 11.50 -18.57 8.31
C GLY A 216 11.55 -17.04 8.18
N ASP A 217 11.36 -16.35 9.31
CA ASP A 217 11.31 -14.88 9.37
C ASP A 217 12.62 -14.20 8.91
N THR A 218 13.73 -14.95 8.89
CA THR A 218 15.08 -14.53 8.47
C THR A 218 15.43 -14.88 7.02
N MET A 219 14.54 -15.56 6.29
CA MET A 219 14.80 -16.13 4.95
C MET A 219 16.05 -17.03 4.92
N GLU A 220 16.12 -17.96 5.88
CA GLU A 220 17.20 -18.95 5.94
C GLU A 220 17.05 -19.98 4.80
N VAL A 221 18.18 -20.45 4.26
CA VAL A 221 18.18 -21.35 3.10
C VAL A 221 17.73 -22.75 3.51
N GLU A 222 16.50 -23.12 3.17
CA GLU A 222 16.00 -24.46 3.41
C GLU A 222 16.47 -25.40 2.29
N PHE A 223 17.55 -26.14 2.56
CA PHE A 223 18.21 -26.96 1.54
C PHE A 223 17.56 -28.36 1.38
N GLN A 224 16.38 -28.40 0.76
CA GLN A 224 15.80 -29.66 0.23
C GLN A 224 15.61 -29.57 -1.29
N ARG A 225 16.69 -29.87 -2.03
CA ARG A 225 16.63 -30.13 -3.47
C ARG A 225 16.18 -31.57 -3.70
N GLU A 226 15.08 -31.76 -4.43
CA GLU A 226 14.55 -33.10 -4.74
C GLU A 226 15.51 -33.95 -5.58
N ASN A 227 16.36 -33.30 -6.39
CA ASN A 227 17.27 -34.00 -7.31
C ASN A 227 18.68 -33.40 -7.34
N ILE A 228 19.49 -33.78 -6.34
CA ILE A 228 20.88 -33.31 -6.13
C ILE A 228 21.81 -33.61 -7.33
N SER A 229 21.43 -34.55 -8.21
CA SER A 229 22.24 -34.94 -9.38
C SER A 229 22.26 -33.92 -10.51
N LEU A 230 21.32 -32.97 -10.53
CA LEU A 230 21.20 -31.95 -11.57
C LEU A 230 21.78 -30.61 -11.09
N PRO A 231 22.30 -29.77 -12.02
CA PRO A 231 22.68 -28.39 -11.70
C PRO A 231 21.54 -27.61 -11.05
N GLU A 232 21.87 -26.68 -10.15
CA GLU A 232 20.90 -25.74 -9.58
C GLU A 232 20.37 -24.81 -10.67
N ILE A 233 19.10 -24.39 -10.58
CA ILE A 233 18.56 -23.31 -11.41
C ILE A 233 18.39 -22.03 -10.58
N ARG A 234 18.97 -20.92 -11.06
CA ARG A 234 18.79 -19.58 -10.49
C ARG A 234 17.83 -18.76 -11.35
N LYS A 235 16.76 -18.25 -10.74
CA LYS A 235 15.76 -17.42 -11.40
C LYS A 235 16.20 -15.96 -11.40
N PHE A 236 16.12 -15.29 -12.55
CA PHE A 236 16.29 -13.84 -12.66
C PHE A 236 15.11 -13.25 -13.42
N PHE A 237 14.51 -12.20 -12.85
CA PHE A 237 13.40 -11.47 -13.44
C PHE A 237 13.92 -10.18 -14.07
N HIS A 238 13.63 -9.96 -15.33
CA HIS A 238 13.99 -8.76 -16.09
C HIS A 238 12.78 -7.85 -16.26
N ASP A 239 12.99 -6.54 -16.11
CA ASP A 239 12.00 -5.50 -16.43
C ASP A 239 12.66 -4.17 -16.84
N GLU A 240 11.89 -3.35 -17.56
CA GLU A 240 12.28 -2.05 -18.10
C GLU A 240 11.50 -0.92 -17.41
N SER A 241 12.20 0.12 -16.96
CA SER A 241 11.59 1.25 -16.25
C SER A 241 12.10 2.60 -16.72
N ILE A 242 11.16 3.49 -17.07
CA ILE A 242 11.45 4.85 -17.53
C ILE A 242 11.01 5.87 -16.47
N PHE A 243 11.98 6.64 -15.97
CA PHE A 243 11.78 7.69 -14.97
C PHE A 243 11.91 9.07 -15.64
N TYR A 244 10.89 9.92 -15.56
CA TYR A 244 10.95 11.29 -16.11
C TYR A 244 11.30 12.31 -15.02
N THR A 245 12.09 13.34 -15.37
CA THR A 245 12.37 14.47 -14.46
C THR A 245 11.10 15.14 -13.93
N ASP A 246 10.05 15.23 -14.75
CA ASP A 246 8.76 15.84 -14.42
C ASP A 246 7.72 14.83 -13.92
N ASP A 247 8.12 13.64 -13.42
CA ASP A 247 7.18 12.68 -12.82
C ASP A 247 6.62 13.18 -11.48
N ALA A 248 5.54 13.94 -11.62
CA ALA A 248 4.76 14.51 -10.55
C ALA A 248 4.03 13.45 -9.73
N GLU A 249 3.77 13.80 -8.46
CA GLU A 249 2.99 12.98 -7.53
C GLU A 249 1.68 12.47 -8.16
N LYS A 250 1.37 11.17 -7.98
CA LYS A 250 0.12 10.53 -8.45
C LYS A 250 -1.14 11.20 -7.87
N HIS A 251 -0.97 11.94 -6.77
CA HIS A 251 -1.99 12.71 -6.09
C HIS A 251 -1.57 14.17 -6.01
N TYR A 252 -2.51 15.08 -6.14
CA TYR A 252 -2.28 16.51 -5.92
C TYR A 252 -3.49 17.10 -5.21
N TYR A 253 -3.28 18.21 -4.50
CA TYR A 253 -4.36 18.98 -3.90
C TYR A 253 -4.68 20.17 -4.80
N ALA A 254 -5.95 20.33 -5.17
CA ALA A 254 -6.52 21.43 -5.94
C ALA A 254 -7.98 21.67 -5.52
N ARG A 255 -8.62 22.78 -5.92
CA ARG A 255 -10.07 22.97 -5.67
C ARG A 255 -10.92 22.19 -6.68
N ASP A 256 -12.21 22.03 -6.38
CA ASP A 256 -13.14 21.45 -7.34
C ASP A 256 -13.29 22.41 -8.54
N GLY A 257 -13.06 21.91 -9.76
CA GLY A 257 -13.07 22.71 -10.99
C GLY A 257 -11.68 23.08 -11.52
N ASP A 258 -10.63 23.02 -10.70
CA ASP A 258 -9.25 23.28 -11.14
C ASP A 258 -8.69 22.09 -11.92
N GLN A 259 -8.91 22.06 -13.24
CA GLN A 259 -8.32 21.05 -14.11
C GLN A 259 -6.84 21.37 -14.44
N VAL A 260 -5.92 20.73 -13.70
CA VAL A 260 -4.48 20.88 -13.92
C VAL A 260 -4.04 20.21 -15.24
N LEU A 261 -3.78 21.01 -16.26
CA LEU A 261 -3.12 20.56 -17.49
C LEU A 261 -1.63 20.28 -17.21
N ARG A 262 -1.15 19.06 -17.51
CA ARG A 262 0.30 18.76 -17.50
C ARG A 262 0.95 19.42 -18.73
N LYS A 263 2.20 19.86 -18.62
CA LYS A 263 3.02 20.15 -19.81
C LYS A 263 2.98 18.94 -20.76
N LYS A 264 2.72 19.20 -22.04
CA LYS A 264 2.57 18.16 -23.08
C LYS A 264 3.91 17.50 -23.43
N SER A 265 5.02 18.22 -23.27
CA SER A 265 6.37 17.69 -23.40
C SER A 265 6.69 16.77 -22.23
N LEU A 266 7.02 15.51 -22.52
CA LEU A 266 7.81 14.70 -21.61
C LEU A 266 9.19 15.36 -21.44
N SER A 267 9.63 15.55 -20.20
CA SER A 267 10.97 16.06 -19.88
C SER A 267 12.04 15.02 -20.22
N ARG A 268 13.31 15.32 -19.90
CA ARG A 268 14.37 14.29 -19.94
C ARG A 268 13.94 13.06 -19.13
N CYS A 269 14.31 11.90 -19.62
CA CYS A 269 14.03 10.62 -18.98
C CYS A 269 15.29 9.78 -18.82
N LEU A 270 15.25 8.89 -17.84
CA LEU A 270 16.24 7.87 -17.57
C LEU A 270 15.53 6.53 -17.82
N HIS A 271 16.00 5.76 -18.79
CA HIS A 271 15.54 4.39 -18.98
C HIS A 271 16.55 3.47 -18.29
N VAL A 272 16.08 2.66 -17.35
CA VAL A 272 16.85 1.62 -16.67
C VAL A 272 16.26 0.26 -17.02
N SER A 273 17.13 -0.66 -17.38
CA SER A 273 16.83 -2.08 -17.63
C SER A 273 17.73 -2.90 -16.71
N ASP A 274 17.21 -3.92 -16.02
CA ASP A 274 18.03 -4.72 -15.09
C ASP A 274 17.41 -6.10 -14.81
N MET A 275 18.21 -7.01 -14.23
CA MET A 275 17.78 -8.35 -13.83
C MET A 275 17.89 -8.49 -12.30
N ILE A 276 16.82 -8.98 -11.65
CA ILE A 276 16.76 -9.19 -10.21
C ILE A 276 16.57 -10.67 -9.85
N SER A 277 17.34 -11.17 -8.87
CA SER A 277 17.12 -12.45 -8.21
C SER A 277 16.85 -12.26 -6.72
N GLU A 278 16.32 -13.28 -6.08
CA GLU A 278 15.95 -13.30 -4.66
C GLU A 278 17.17 -13.22 -3.74
N ASP A 279 18.29 -13.85 -4.12
CA ASP A 279 19.48 -13.96 -3.26
C ASP A 279 20.41 -12.75 -3.30
N CYS A 280 20.65 -12.18 -4.49
CA CYS A 280 21.60 -11.07 -4.69
C CYS A 280 20.91 -9.72 -4.98
N GLY A 281 19.59 -9.72 -5.19
CA GLY A 281 18.90 -8.58 -5.78
C GLY A 281 19.37 -8.38 -7.23
N PHE A 282 19.75 -7.15 -7.57
CA PHE A 282 20.33 -6.85 -8.89
C PHE A 282 21.76 -7.38 -8.99
N LEU A 283 22.07 -8.12 -10.06
CA LEU A 283 23.36 -8.78 -10.24
C LEU A 283 24.52 -7.77 -10.29
N ASP A 284 25.38 -7.87 -9.28
CA ASP A 284 26.60 -7.09 -9.10
C ASP A 284 27.66 -8.00 -8.50
N LEU A 285 28.78 -8.22 -9.21
CA LEU A 285 29.85 -9.13 -8.73
C LEU A 285 30.39 -8.73 -7.35
N GLN A 286 30.35 -7.45 -7.00
CA GLN A 286 30.78 -6.97 -5.67
C GLN A 286 29.89 -7.49 -4.53
N LYS A 287 28.65 -7.89 -4.83
CA LYS A 287 27.70 -8.45 -3.87
C LYS A 287 27.60 -9.97 -3.96
N ALA A 288 27.66 -10.52 -5.17
CA ALA A 288 27.48 -11.95 -5.41
C ALA A 288 28.72 -12.77 -5.01
N LEU A 289 29.92 -12.19 -5.13
CA LEU A 289 31.17 -12.84 -4.73
C LEU A 289 31.50 -12.59 -3.25
N SER A 290 32.20 -13.53 -2.63
CA SER A 290 32.86 -13.28 -1.35
C SER A 290 33.95 -12.21 -1.49
N SER A 291 34.24 -11.47 -0.42
CA SER A 291 35.28 -10.43 -0.43
C SER A 291 36.63 -10.94 -0.92
N SER A 292 37.01 -12.16 -0.54
CA SER A 292 38.24 -12.82 -1.00
C SER A 292 38.20 -13.21 -2.47
N GLY A 293 37.06 -13.70 -2.99
CA GLY A 293 36.89 -14.03 -4.41
C GLY A 293 36.95 -12.78 -5.29
N TYR A 294 36.28 -11.70 -4.88
CA TYR A 294 36.33 -10.42 -5.59
C TYR A 294 37.75 -9.84 -5.64
N GLU A 295 38.46 -9.82 -4.50
CA GLU A 295 39.85 -9.37 -4.46
C GLU A 295 40.79 -10.26 -5.30
N GLN A 296 40.54 -11.56 -5.42
CA GLN A 296 41.35 -12.46 -6.26
C GLN A 296 41.19 -12.11 -7.75
N LEU A 297 39.96 -11.94 -8.24
CA LEU A 297 39.71 -11.51 -9.62
C LEU A 297 40.28 -10.12 -9.90
N GLN A 298 40.21 -9.21 -8.93
CA GLN A 298 40.79 -7.88 -9.03
C GLN A 298 42.32 -7.92 -9.11
N ARG A 299 43.00 -8.71 -8.25
CA ARG A 299 44.46 -8.90 -8.29
C ARG A 299 44.93 -9.62 -9.56
N ALA A 300 44.12 -10.54 -10.09
CA ALA A 300 44.39 -11.24 -11.34
C ALA A 300 44.12 -10.40 -12.60
N GLY A 301 43.48 -9.23 -12.47
CA GLY A 301 43.10 -8.38 -13.61
C GLY A 301 42.01 -8.99 -14.50
N THR A 302 41.26 -9.98 -14.00
CA THR A 302 40.21 -10.71 -14.75
C THR A 302 38.80 -10.19 -14.47
N LEU A 303 38.64 -9.25 -13.55
CA LEU A 303 37.35 -8.63 -13.25
C LEU A 303 36.86 -7.77 -14.44
N PRO A 304 35.61 -7.95 -14.93
CA PRO A 304 35.04 -7.10 -15.98
C PRO A 304 34.98 -5.62 -15.60
N ALA A 305 35.17 -4.74 -16.58
CA ALA A 305 35.18 -3.28 -16.36
C ALA A 305 33.83 -2.72 -15.83
N ASN A 306 32.73 -3.39 -16.16
CA ASN A 306 31.43 -3.20 -15.51
C ASN A 306 31.07 -4.48 -14.77
N THR A 307 30.82 -4.39 -13.46
CA THR A 307 30.46 -5.55 -12.61
C THR A 307 28.95 -5.78 -12.51
N LYS A 308 28.12 -4.94 -13.17
CA LYS A 308 26.68 -4.83 -12.98
C LYS A 308 25.90 -5.09 -14.26
N SER A 309 24.89 -5.95 -14.20
CA SER A 309 24.02 -6.27 -15.35
C SER A 309 23.17 -5.09 -15.86
N ARG A 310 23.08 -4.00 -15.10
CA ARG A 310 22.15 -2.89 -15.34
C ARG A 310 22.47 -2.09 -16.61
N GLY A 311 21.54 -2.08 -17.56
CA GLY A 311 21.48 -1.08 -18.63
C GLY A 311 20.93 0.26 -18.13
N ILE A 312 21.60 1.38 -18.46
CA ILE A 312 21.08 2.73 -18.21
C ILE A 312 21.34 3.60 -19.43
N ILE A 313 20.27 4.13 -20.02
CA ILE A 313 20.34 5.12 -21.11
C ILE A 313 19.50 6.37 -20.77
N ARG A 314 19.74 7.46 -21.48
CA ARG A 314 19.07 8.76 -21.33
C ARG A 314 18.43 9.17 -22.67
N PRO A 315 17.30 8.55 -23.05
CA PRO A 315 16.69 8.78 -24.35
C PRO A 315 16.27 10.24 -24.54
N GLY A 316 16.54 10.79 -25.73
CA GLY A 316 16.05 12.13 -26.07
C GLY A 316 16.66 12.74 -27.33
N LYS A 317 16.11 13.89 -27.72
CA LYS A 317 16.67 14.70 -28.81
C LYS A 317 18.07 15.17 -28.43
N ASN A 318 19.07 14.83 -29.25
CA ASN A 318 20.50 15.07 -29.01
C ASN A 318 21.03 14.36 -27.74
N ALA A 319 20.49 13.18 -27.43
CA ALA A 319 20.95 12.29 -26.36
C ALA A 319 20.98 10.85 -26.90
N ASP A 320 20.90 9.86 -26.01
CA ASP A 320 20.92 8.45 -26.40
C ASP A 320 19.69 8.08 -27.25
N GLY A 321 19.80 6.95 -27.97
CA GLY A 321 18.65 6.34 -28.65
C GLY A 321 17.54 5.96 -27.66
N TRP A 322 16.41 5.49 -28.20
CA TRP A 322 15.48 4.73 -27.37
C TRP A 322 16.03 3.32 -27.16
N TRP A 323 15.58 2.67 -26.10
CA TRP A 323 15.92 1.27 -25.84
C TRP A 323 15.35 0.39 -26.95
N ASP A 324 16.15 -0.55 -27.42
CA ASP A 324 15.82 -1.43 -28.54
C ASP A 324 16.37 -2.85 -28.31
N HIS A 325 16.16 -3.73 -29.28
CA HIS A 325 16.53 -5.13 -29.20
C HIS A 325 18.05 -5.34 -29.24
N GLU A 326 18.81 -4.49 -29.93
CA GLU A 326 20.28 -4.63 -29.99
C GLU A 326 20.87 -4.33 -28.60
N GLN A 327 20.41 -3.27 -27.92
CA GLN A 327 20.80 -2.97 -26.52
C GLN A 327 20.38 -4.05 -25.52
N LEU A 328 19.20 -4.66 -25.70
CA LEU A 328 18.75 -5.77 -24.85
C LEU A 328 19.65 -7.00 -25.01
N VAL A 329 20.01 -7.38 -26.24
CA VAL A 329 20.90 -8.52 -26.51
C VAL A 329 22.27 -8.28 -25.90
N ASP A 330 22.84 -7.08 -26.08
CA ASP A 330 24.13 -6.71 -25.47
C ASP A 330 24.07 -6.80 -23.93
N GLN A 331 22.97 -6.37 -23.32
CA GLN A 331 22.76 -6.50 -21.88
C GLN A 331 22.66 -7.96 -21.43
N VAL A 332 21.93 -8.82 -22.17
CA VAL A 332 21.78 -10.25 -21.83
C VAL A 332 23.11 -10.99 -21.97
N ILE A 333 23.91 -10.69 -23.01
CA ILE A 333 25.27 -11.24 -23.16
C ILE A 333 26.14 -10.82 -21.96
N HIS A 334 26.14 -9.53 -21.63
CA HIS A 334 26.93 -9.05 -20.49
C HIS A 334 26.46 -9.65 -19.16
N PHE A 335 25.15 -9.77 -18.94
CA PHE A 335 24.58 -10.47 -17.79
C PHE A 335 25.06 -11.93 -17.71
N MET A 336 25.13 -12.64 -18.85
CA MET A 336 25.61 -14.03 -18.89
C MET A 336 27.08 -14.14 -18.49
N ASP A 337 27.95 -13.26 -18.99
CA ASP A 337 29.37 -13.21 -18.58
C ASP A 337 29.51 -12.98 -17.05
N LEU A 338 28.67 -12.11 -16.47
CA LEU A 338 28.65 -11.87 -15.02
C LEU A 338 28.08 -13.06 -14.23
N PHE A 339 27.06 -13.73 -14.77
CA PHE A 339 26.43 -14.90 -14.15
C PHE A 339 27.42 -16.07 -14.05
N GLU A 340 28.18 -16.37 -15.11
CA GLU A 340 29.20 -17.44 -15.10
C GLU A 340 30.29 -17.21 -14.05
N ILE A 341 30.67 -15.95 -13.81
CA ILE A 341 31.64 -15.57 -12.77
C ILE A 341 31.03 -15.71 -11.37
N ALA A 342 29.79 -15.27 -11.18
CA ALA A 342 29.12 -15.27 -9.87
C ALA A 342 28.66 -16.66 -9.42
N TYR A 343 28.20 -17.50 -10.35
CA TYR A 343 27.49 -18.76 -10.06
C TYR A 343 28.01 -19.92 -10.93
N PRO A 344 29.31 -20.28 -10.81
CA PRO A 344 29.93 -21.29 -11.66
C PRO A 344 29.27 -22.67 -11.49
N GLY A 345 28.77 -23.23 -12.59
CA GLY A 345 28.10 -24.54 -12.62
C GLY A 345 26.61 -24.53 -12.29
N GLU A 346 26.01 -23.36 -12.05
CA GLU A 346 24.56 -23.20 -11.99
C GLU A 346 23.98 -22.91 -13.39
N ILE A 347 22.66 -23.09 -13.56
CA ILE A 347 21.91 -22.75 -14.77
C ILE A 347 21.06 -21.52 -14.49
N VAL A 348 21.05 -20.53 -15.38
CA VAL A 348 20.12 -19.41 -15.28
C VAL A 348 18.77 -19.71 -15.92
N CYS A 349 17.69 -19.24 -15.31
CA CYS A 349 16.38 -19.11 -15.92
C CYS A 349 15.98 -17.62 -15.92
N LEU A 350 15.90 -17.02 -17.11
CA LEU A 350 15.53 -15.62 -17.29
C LEU A 350 14.03 -15.50 -17.57
N PHE A 351 13.35 -14.69 -16.76
CA PHE A 351 11.94 -14.33 -16.91
C PHE A 351 11.83 -12.93 -17.50
N PHE A 352 11.15 -12.85 -18.64
CA PHE A 352 10.91 -11.62 -19.39
C PHE A 352 9.40 -11.37 -19.52
N ASP A 353 9.00 -10.12 -19.65
CA ASP A 353 7.64 -9.80 -20.12
C ASP A 353 7.48 -10.17 -21.61
N CYS A 354 6.24 -10.16 -22.10
CA CYS A 354 5.93 -10.44 -23.51
C CYS A 354 5.98 -9.18 -24.41
N SER A 355 6.88 -8.23 -24.14
CA SER A 355 7.03 -7.04 -24.99
C SER A 355 7.42 -7.40 -26.43
N THR A 356 7.09 -6.53 -27.37
CA THR A 356 7.51 -6.70 -28.77
C THR A 356 9.03 -6.63 -28.96
N ASN A 357 9.75 -6.02 -28.00
CA ASN A 357 11.21 -5.95 -28.02
C ASN A 357 11.81 -7.33 -27.73
N HIS A 358 11.32 -8.02 -26.69
CA HIS A 358 11.73 -9.37 -26.31
C HIS A 358 11.36 -10.42 -27.38
N ALA A 359 10.26 -10.16 -28.11
CA ALA A 359 9.78 -11.04 -29.16
C ALA A 359 10.48 -10.86 -30.52
N ALA A 360 11.40 -9.91 -30.67
CA ALA A 360 12.01 -9.59 -31.97
C ALA A 360 12.93 -10.71 -32.50
N PHE A 361 13.11 -10.74 -33.83
CA PHE A 361 14.00 -11.68 -34.51
C PHE A 361 15.36 -11.03 -34.75
N ALA A 362 16.44 -11.78 -34.47
CA ALA A 362 17.82 -11.42 -34.81
C ALA A 362 17.94 -10.90 -36.25
N LYS A 363 18.88 -9.98 -36.48
CA LYS A 363 19.00 -9.18 -37.71
C LYS A 363 19.14 -10.03 -38.99
N ASP A 364 19.85 -11.15 -38.85
CA ASP A 364 20.14 -12.18 -39.85
C ASP A 364 19.16 -13.37 -39.81
N ALA A 365 18.16 -13.38 -38.91
CA ALA A 365 17.19 -14.48 -38.84
C ALA A 365 16.38 -14.59 -40.14
N LEU A 366 16.19 -15.83 -40.60
CA LEU A 366 15.36 -16.17 -41.75
C LEU A 366 13.88 -15.82 -41.48
N VAL A 367 13.43 -14.70 -42.01
CA VAL A 367 12.07 -14.18 -41.84
C VAL A 367 11.47 -13.89 -43.21
N VAL A 368 10.39 -14.59 -43.57
CA VAL A 368 9.73 -14.47 -44.89
C VAL A 368 9.36 -13.01 -45.20
N ASN A 369 8.90 -12.24 -44.22
CA ASN A 369 8.55 -10.82 -44.39
C ASN A 369 9.76 -9.90 -44.70
N ARG A 370 11.00 -10.39 -44.57
CA ARG A 370 12.24 -9.67 -44.95
C ARG A 370 12.78 -10.09 -46.34
N MET A 371 12.13 -11.07 -47.00
CA MET A 371 12.47 -11.52 -48.35
C MET A 371 11.78 -10.65 -49.39
N ASN A 372 12.48 -10.33 -50.49
CA ASN A 372 11.85 -9.68 -51.63
C ASN A 372 10.89 -10.66 -52.33
N ILE A 373 9.65 -10.24 -52.52
CA ILE A 373 8.61 -11.02 -53.24
C ILE A 373 8.92 -11.07 -54.75
N ASN A 374 9.51 -10.00 -55.28
CA ASN A 374 9.83 -9.84 -56.70
C ASN A 374 11.35 -9.86 -56.92
N PRO A 375 11.84 -10.31 -58.10
CA PRO A 375 13.25 -10.24 -58.44
C PRO A 375 13.76 -8.79 -58.51
N GLY A 376 14.86 -8.52 -57.81
CA GLY A 376 15.50 -7.20 -57.73
C GLY A 376 15.49 -6.59 -56.33
N GLY A 377 16.11 -5.41 -56.18
CA GLY A 377 16.22 -4.69 -54.91
C GLY A 377 17.31 -5.22 -53.96
N LYS A 378 17.48 -4.54 -52.82
CA LYS A 378 18.44 -4.92 -51.78
C LYS A 378 17.86 -6.06 -50.94
N GLN A 379 18.31 -7.30 -51.21
CA GLN A 379 17.93 -8.47 -50.42
C GLN A 379 18.60 -8.43 -49.04
N SER A 380 17.90 -8.90 -48.00
CA SER A 380 18.47 -9.12 -46.68
C SER A 380 19.35 -10.38 -46.66
N VAL A 381 20.57 -10.27 -46.14
CA VAL A 381 21.41 -11.43 -45.84
C VAL A 381 20.84 -12.10 -44.59
N MET A 382 20.44 -13.35 -44.71
CA MET A 382 19.89 -14.15 -43.61
C MET A 382 20.64 -15.47 -43.50
N ARG A 383 20.79 -15.98 -42.28
CA ARG A 383 21.39 -17.29 -42.01
C ARG A 383 20.41 -18.41 -42.32
N ASP A 384 20.94 -19.55 -42.75
CA ASP A 384 20.16 -20.78 -42.84
C ASP A 384 19.63 -21.19 -41.46
N ALA A 385 18.39 -21.65 -41.42
CA ALA A 385 17.73 -22.09 -40.20
C ALA A 385 17.01 -23.43 -40.46
N PRO A 386 17.13 -24.42 -39.56
CA PRO A 386 16.40 -25.67 -39.71
C PRO A 386 14.88 -25.41 -39.58
N PHE A 387 14.11 -25.95 -40.52
CA PHE A 387 12.65 -25.85 -40.50
C PHE A 387 12.07 -26.76 -39.41
N VAL A 388 11.90 -26.21 -38.20
CA VAL A 388 11.24 -26.92 -37.10
C VAL A 388 9.75 -27.00 -37.40
N HIS A 389 9.30 -28.18 -37.84
CA HIS A 389 7.88 -28.46 -37.99
C HIS A 389 7.19 -28.32 -36.62
N LYS A 390 6.05 -27.63 -36.55
CA LYS A 390 5.35 -27.37 -35.28
C LYS A 390 4.82 -28.69 -34.67
N CYS A 391 5.64 -29.34 -33.85
CA CYS A 391 5.18 -30.33 -32.89
C CYS A 391 4.25 -29.64 -31.89
N ARG A 392 2.95 -29.95 -31.98
CA ARG A 392 1.97 -29.59 -30.95
C ARG A 392 2.40 -30.27 -29.65
N GLY A 393 2.77 -29.49 -28.63
CA GLY A 393 3.16 -30.02 -27.32
C GLY A 393 4.21 -29.18 -26.60
N ILE A 394 5.45 -29.10 -27.12
CA ILE A 394 6.59 -28.54 -26.37
C ILE A 394 7.50 -27.73 -27.29
N CYS A 395 7.12 -26.49 -27.64
CA CYS A 395 7.88 -25.65 -28.58
C CYS A 395 7.63 -24.13 -28.41
N HIS A 396 7.82 -23.56 -27.21
CA HIS A 396 8.02 -22.10 -27.02
C HIS A 396 9.29 -21.74 -26.21
N LEU A 397 10.04 -22.73 -25.70
CA LEU A 397 11.28 -22.53 -24.94
C LEU A 397 12.57 -22.68 -25.76
N THR A 398 12.51 -23.06 -27.05
CA THR A 398 13.68 -23.55 -27.79
C THR A 398 13.91 -22.99 -29.20
N SER A 399 13.11 -22.04 -29.71
CA SER A 399 13.29 -21.48 -31.07
C SER A 399 13.34 -19.95 -31.20
N LYS A 400 13.47 -19.21 -30.09
CA LYS A 400 13.85 -17.78 -30.10
C LYS A 400 15.20 -17.53 -29.41
N TYR A 401 15.49 -18.30 -28.36
CA TYR A 401 16.77 -18.31 -27.66
C TYR A 401 17.46 -19.65 -27.91
N THR A 402 18.21 -19.74 -29.01
CA THR A 402 19.13 -20.84 -29.26
C THR A 402 20.46 -20.26 -29.73
N CYS A 403 21.54 -20.66 -29.06
CA CYS A 403 22.91 -20.14 -29.20
C CYS A 403 23.15 -18.74 -28.59
N LEU A 404 23.46 -18.73 -27.29
CA LEU A 404 24.55 -17.92 -26.76
C LEU A 404 25.55 -18.88 -26.08
N ARG A 405 26.47 -19.37 -26.92
CA ARG A 405 27.52 -20.39 -26.69
C ARG A 405 27.06 -21.83 -26.48
#